data_AF-A0A7K0D7L0-F1
#
_entry.id   AF-A0A7K0D7L0-F1
#
_cell.length_a   1.000
_cell.length_b   1.000
_cell.length_c   1.000
_cell.angle_alpha   90.00
_cell.angle_beta   90.00
_cell.angle_gamma   90.00
#
_symmetry.space_group_name_H-M   'P 1'
#
loop_
_entity.id
_entity.type
_entity.pdbx_description
1 polymer ?
#
loop_
_entity_poly.entity_id
_entity_poly.type
_entity_poly.pdbx_seq_one_letter_code
_entity_poly.pdbx_strand_id
1 'polypeptide(L)'
;MRYGVTDLLDDLAGAQDVNERLAIAVTLWQATSHLLLTAAGHWSGGGKWLHREVAHFDELGGTTFASALADGMRAVALGEIRSMVDIVTAVLDRVGGRLFEGYRANGPG
;
A
#
# COMPACT_ATOMS: atom_id res chain seq x y z
N MET A 1 -11.12 -1.49 4.26
CA MET A 1 -9.98 -1.43 3.31
C MET A 1 -8.74 -2.20 3.79
N ARG A 2 -8.47 -2.35 5.09
CA ARG A 2 -7.33 -3.16 5.58
C ARG A 2 -7.48 -4.68 5.32
N TYR A 3 -8.67 -5.23 5.57
CA TYR A 3 -8.96 -6.65 5.33
C TYR A 3 -8.64 -7.06 3.88
N GLY A 4 -9.12 -6.30 2.90
CA GLY A 4 -8.82 -6.59 1.48
C GLY A 4 -7.32 -6.50 1.10
N VAL A 5 -6.50 -5.69 1.79
CA VAL A 5 -5.04 -5.67 1.52
C VAL A 5 -4.34 -6.89 2.13
N THR A 6 -4.80 -7.36 3.29
CA THR A 6 -4.27 -8.58 3.93
C THR A 6 -4.66 -9.81 3.12
N ASP A 7 -5.92 -9.90 2.67
CA ASP A 7 -6.40 -11.00 1.83
C ASP A 7 -5.60 -11.08 0.51
N LEU A 8 -5.39 -9.94 -0.17
CA LEU A 8 -4.58 -9.89 -1.39
C LEU A 8 -3.10 -10.27 -1.17
N LEU A 9 -2.56 -10.02 0.02
CA LEU A 9 -1.19 -10.40 0.37
C LEU A 9 -1.07 -11.91 0.55
N ASP A 10 -2.05 -12.54 1.19
CA ASP A 10 -2.14 -13.99 1.34
C ASP A 10 -2.37 -14.67 -0.01
N ASP A 11 -3.22 -14.10 -0.88
CA ASP A 11 -3.43 -14.57 -2.25
C ASP A 11 -2.13 -14.53 -3.07
N LEU A 12 -1.34 -13.46 -2.95
CA LEU A 12 -0.05 -13.34 -3.64
C LEU A 12 0.94 -14.43 -3.20
N ALA A 13 0.96 -14.76 -1.91
CA ALA A 13 1.81 -15.79 -1.34
C ALA A 13 1.36 -17.20 -1.77
N GLY A 14 0.05 -17.41 -1.94
CA GLY A 14 -0.54 -18.69 -2.34
C GLY A 14 -0.51 -18.99 -3.84
N ALA A 15 -0.51 -17.95 -4.69
CA ALA A 15 -0.59 -18.08 -6.14
C ALA A 15 0.58 -18.89 -6.73
N GLN A 16 0.27 -19.79 -7.66
CA GLN A 16 1.27 -20.64 -8.34
C GLN A 16 1.52 -20.19 -9.79
N ASP A 17 0.54 -19.56 -10.42
CA ASP A 17 0.68 -19.04 -11.78
C ASP A 17 1.32 -17.64 -11.78
N VAL A 18 2.24 -17.41 -12.73
CA VAL A 18 2.99 -16.15 -12.81
C VAL A 18 2.10 -14.97 -13.26
N ASN A 19 1.09 -15.23 -14.11
CA ASN A 19 0.19 -14.18 -14.58
C ASN A 19 -0.83 -13.84 -13.50
N GLU A 20 -1.30 -14.84 -12.75
CA GLU A 20 -2.12 -14.66 -11.55
C GLU A 20 -1.38 -13.80 -10.51
N ARG A 21 -0.12 -14.13 -10.18
CA ARG A 21 0.72 -13.32 -9.28
C ARG A 21 0.83 -11.87 -9.73
N LEU A 22 1.05 -11.65 -11.04
CA LEU A 22 1.15 -10.31 -11.59
C LEU A 22 -0.17 -9.54 -11.46
N ALA A 23 -1.31 -10.18 -11.73
CA ALA A 23 -2.63 -9.57 -11.59
C ALA A 23 -2.94 -9.21 -10.12
N ILE A 24 -2.61 -10.11 -9.19
CA ILE A 24 -2.73 -9.87 -7.75
C ILE A 24 -1.83 -8.70 -7.35
N ALA A 25 -0.57 -8.67 -7.78
CA ALA A 25 0.38 -7.60 -7.44
C ALA A 25 -0.07 -6.22 -7.95
N VAL A 26 -0.67 -6.12 -9.13
CA VAL A 26 -1.26 -4.85 -9.61
C VAL A 26 -2.38 -4.40 -8.69
N THR A 27 -3.26 -5.31 -8.30
CA THR A 27 -4.40 -5.02 -7.41
C THR A 27 -3.92 -4.62 -6.02
N LEU A 28 -2.95 -5.36 -5.49
CA LEU A 28 -2.32 -5.12 -4.20
C LEU A 28 -1.59 -3.77 -4.16
N TRP A 29 -0.87 -3.42 -5.23
CA TRP A 29 -0.21 -2.11 -5.38
C TRP A 29 -1.21 -0.96 -5.29
N GLN A 30 -2.35 -1.06 -6.00
CA GLN A 30 -3.39 -0.04 -5.98
C GLN A 30 -4.02 0.06 -4.58
N ALA A 31 -4.44 -1.08 -4.02
CA ALA A 31 -5.11 -1.14 -2.72
C ALA A 31 -4.21 -0.60 -1.59
N THR A 32 -2.92 -0.96 -1.60
CA THR A 32 -1.93 -0.49 -0.62
C THR A 32 -1.67 1.00 -0.74
N SER A 33 -1.54 1.52 -1.97
CA SER A 33 -1.35 2.96 -2.22
C SER A 33 -2.56 3.77 -1.76
N HIS A 34 -3.78 3.30 -2.03
CA HIS A 34 -5.00 3.91 -1.52
C HIS A 34 -5.07 3.86 0.00
N LEU A 35 -4.77 2.71 0.61
CA LEU A 35 -4.75 2.56 2.07
C LEU A 35 -3.81 3.59 2.73
N LEU A 36 -2.60 3.73 2.21
CA LEU A 36 -1.60 4.68 2.69
C LEU A 36 -2.12 6.14 2.61
N LEU A 37 -2.60 6.56 1.44
CA LEU A 37 -3.07 7.93 1.21
C LEU A 37 -4.35 8.26 1.98
N THR A 38 -5.29 7.30 2.07
CA THR A 38 -6.52 7.45 2.86
C THR A 38 -6.21 7.55 4.35
N ALA A 39 -5.30 6.71 4.88
CA ALA A 39 -4.91 6.77 6.29
C ALA A 39 -4.25 8.11 6.65
N ALA A 40 -3.59 8.77 5.70
CA ALA A 40 -2.97 10.07 5.89
C ALA A 40 -3.93 11.27 5.65
N GLY A 41 -5.16 11.04 5.19
CA GLY A 41 -6.09 12.11 4.81
C GLY A 41 -5.70 12.88 3.54
N HIS A 42 -4.78 12.32 2.73
CA HIS A 42 -4.20 12.97 1.56
C HIS A 42 -4.92 12.61 0.23
N TRP A 43 -5.95 11.76 0.26
CA TRP A 43 -6.61 11.34 -0.98
C TRP A 43 -7.53 12.42 -1.55
N SER A 44 -7.12 13.07 -2.65
CA SER A 44 -7.88 14.15 -3.30
C SER A 44 -8.94 13.67 -4.31
N GLY A 45 -9.08 12.35 -4.55
CA GLY A 45 -10.06 11.78 -5.49
C GLY A 45 -9.83 12.16 -6.96
N GLY A 46 -8.75 12.88 -7.28
CA GLY A 46 -8.55 13.59 -8.54
C GLY A 46 -7.76 12.85 -9.61
N GLY A 47 -7.93 11.53 -9.77
CA GLY A 47 -7.72 10.82 -11.05
C GLY A 47 -6.40 10.96 -11.82
N LYS A 48 -5.33 11.57 -11.31
CA LYS A 48 -4.06 11.68 -12.06
C LYS A 48 -2.88 11.09 -11.29
N TRP A 49 -2.67 9.81 -11.61
CA TRP A 49 -1.50 8.97 -11.31
C TRP A 49 -1.25 8.74 -9.82
N LEU A 50 -1.88 7.69 -9.27
CA LEU A 50 -1.72 7.18 -7.90
C LEU A 50 -0.25 7.12 -7.44
N HIS A 51 0.67 6.72 -8.32
CA HIS A 51 2.11 6.73 -8.03
C HIS A 51 2.66 8.11 -7.66
N ARG A 52 2.21 9.18 -8.34
CA ARG A 52 2.65 10.56 -8.06
C ARG A 52 2.12 11.06 -6.72
N GLU A 53 0.91 10.68 -6.35
CA GLU A 53 0.34 11.00 -5.04
C GLU A 53 1.15 10.34 -3.91
N VAL A 54 1.53 9.07 -4.08
CA VAL A 54 2.41 8.39 -3.11
C VAL A 54 3.81 9.02 -3.09
N ALA A 55 4.35 9.43 -4.25
CA ALA A 55 5.65 10.11 -4.30
C ALA A 55 5.61 11.48 -3.61
N HIS A 56 4.52 12.23 -3.75
CA HIS A 56 4.34 13.49 -3.05
C HIS A 56 4.18 13.28 -1.53
N PHE A 57 3.45 12.24 -1.13
CA PHE A 57 3.38 11.82 0.27
C PHE A 57 4.77 11.48 0.82
N ASP A 58 5.59 10.78 0.04
CA ASP A 58 6.98 10.46 0.39
C ASP A 58 7.84 11.71 0.58
N GLU A 59 7.74 12.69 -0.31
CA GLU A 59 8.45 13.98 -0.21
C GLU A 59 8.10 14.72 1.09
N LEU A 60 6.83 14.75 1.47
CA LEU A 60 6.36 15.40 2.69
C LEU A 60 6.73 14.61 3.96
N GLY A 61 6.71 13.28 3.88
CA GLY A 61 6.88 12.38 5.01
C GLY A 61 8.31 11.89 5.24
N GLY A 62 9.23 12.13 4.30
CA GLY A 62 10.58 11.56 4.33
C GLY A 62 10.58 10.04 4.18
N THR A 63 9.66 9.48 3.39
CA THR A 63 9.50 8.04 3.16
C THR A 63 9.82 7.66 1.72
N THR A 64 9.75 6.36 1.39
CA THR A 64 10.11 5.83 0.07
C THR A 64 9.08 4.81 -0.46
N PHE A 65 7.82 4.91 -0.01
CA PHE A 65 6.76 3.96 -0.35
C PHE A 65 6.52 3.88 -1.86
N ALA A 66 6.55 4.99 -2.59
CA ALA A 66 6.32 5.03 -4.03
C ALA A 66 7.35 4.18 -4.79
N SER A 67 8.63 4.35 -4.45
CA SER A 67 9.73 3.59 -5.06
C SER A 67 9.67 2.12 -4.65
N ALA A 68 9.50 1.82 -3.36
CA ALA A 68 9.48 0.45 -2.86
C ALA A 68 8.27 -0.35 -3.39
N LEU A 69 7.09 0.27 -3.52
CA LEU A 69 5.93 -0.35 -4.14
C LEU A 69 6.15 -0.62 -5.64
N ALA A 70 6.81 0.29 -6.35
CA ALA A 70 7.15 0.09 -7.76
C ALA A 70 8.18 -1.04 -7.94
N ASP A 71 9.18 -1.10 -7.07
CA ASP A 71 10.21 -2.14 -7.08
C ASP A 71 9.63 -3.51 -6.69
N GLY A 72 8.74 -3.55 -5.69
CA GLY A 72 7.99 -4.75 -5.34
C GLY A 72 7.17 -5.29 -6.52
N MET A 73 6.49 -4.42 -7.27
CA MET A 73 5.77 -4.84 -8.49
C MET A 73 6.74 -5.45 -9.52
N ARG A 74 7.86 -4.77 -9.80
CA ARG A 74 8.87 -5.27 -10.75
C ARG A 74 9.44 -6.62 -10.30
N ALA A 75 9.69 -6.79 -9.01
CA ALA A 75 10.14 -8.05 -8.44
C ALA A 75 9.13 -9.18 -8.70
N VAL A 76 7.83 -8.93 -8.50
CA VAL A 76 6.79 -9.94 -8.77
C VAL A 76 6.78 -10.35 -10.24
N ALA A 77 6.92 -9.38 -11.16
CA ALA A 77 7.02 -9.66 -12.59
C ALA A 77 8.27 -10.51 -12.96
N LEU A 78 9.30 -10.51 -12.10
CA LEU A 78 10.51 -11.32 -12.23
C LEU A 78 10.45 -12.63 -11.41
N GLY A 79 9.31 -12.94 -10.77
CA GLY A 79 9.08 -14.16 -10.01
C GLY A 79 9.44 -14.08 -8.52
N GLU A 80 9.77 -12.90 -8.00
CA GLU A 80 10.16 -12.65 -6.61
C GLU A 80 9.03 -11.88 -5.90
N ILE A 81 8.48 -12.39 -4.80
CA ILE A 81 7.34 -11.76 -4.12
C ILE A 81 7.70 -11.02 -2.82
N ARG A 82 8.86 -11.32 -2.22
CA ARG A 82 9.28 -10.82 -0.90
C ARG A 82 9.35 -9.30 -0.86
N SER A 83 9.90 -8.68 -1.90
CA SER A 83 10.00 -7.22 -1.97
C SER A 83 8.62 -6.55 -1.93
N MET A 84 7.61 -7.16 -2.56
CA MET A 84 6.23 -6.71 -2.49
C MET A 84 5.60 -6.99 -1.12
N VAL A 85 5.86 -8.17 -0.56
CA VAL A 85 5.35 -8.55 0.77
C VAL A 85 5.86 -7.58 1.84
N ASP A 86 7.18 -7.34 1.87
CA ASP A 86 7.82 -6.50 2.88
C ASP A 86 7.27 -5.07 2.88
N ILE A 87 7.11 -4.46 1.69
CA ILE A 87 6.61 -3.09 1.61
C ILE A 87 5.12 -2.99 1.96
N VAL A 88 4.30 -3.98 1.56
CA VAL A 88 2.88 -4.03 1.91
C VAL A 88 2.71 -4.21 3.41
N THR A 89 3.48 -5.10 4.02
CA THR A 89 3.50 -5.29 5.48
C THR A 89 3.92 -3.99 6.18
N ALA A 90 4.95 -3.29 5.70
CA ALA A 90 5.36 -2.01 6.26
C ALA A 90 4.25 -0.94 6.19
N VAL A 91 3.46 -0.91 5.12
CA VAL A 91 2.29 -0.01 5.01
C VAL A 91 1.18 -0.43 5.97
N LEU A 92 0.86 -1.72 6.05
CA LEU A 92 -0.13 -2.26 6.99
C LEU A 92 0.24 -1.96 8.45
N ASP A 93 1.51 -2.09 8.81
CA ASP A 93 2.05 -1.78 10.13
C ASP A 93 2.04 -0.28 10.41
N ARG A 94 2.31 0.56 9.41
CA ARG A 94 2.19 2.02 9.56
C ARG A 94 0.76 2.46 9.81
N VAL A 95 -0.20 1.84 9.14
CA VAL A 95 -1.64 2.20 9.26
C VAL A 95 -2.28 1.53 10.48
N GLY A 96 -1.78 0.37 10.90
CA GLY A 96 -2.34 -0.45 11.98
C GLY A 96 -1.59 -0.43 13.32
N GLY A 97 -0.28 -0.13 13.32
CA GLY A 97 0.56 0.08 14.50
C GLY A 97 0.56 1.55 14.90
N ARG A 98 0.65 1.81 16.22
CA ARG A 98 0.49 3.14 16.87
C ARG A 98 -0.17 4.17 15.94
N LEU A 99 -1.50 4.01 15.77
CA LEU A 99 -2.37 5.14 15.51
C LEU A 99 -1.82 6.31 16.31
N PHE A 100 -1.24 7.28 15.60
CA PHE A 100 -1.13 8.67 15.98
C PHE A 100 -1.75 8.93 17.36
N GLU A 101 -0.91 8.97 18.40
CA GLU A 101 -1.27 9.58 19.69
C GLU A 101 -1.70 11.03 19.38
N GLY A 102 -2.99 11.23 19.11
CA GLY A 102 -3.47 12.54 18.65
C GLY A 102 -4.88 12.58 18.08
N TYR A 103 -5.43 11.49 17.54
CA TYR A 103 -6.83 11.52 17.09
C TYR A 103 -7.80 11.31 18.26
N ARG A 104 -7.96 12.35 19.09
CA ARG A 104 -9.15 12.50 19.93
C ARG A 104 -10.30 12.90 19.00
N ALA A 105 -11.17 11.95 18.69
CA ALA A 105 -12.52 12.30 18.28
C ALA A 105 -13.21 12.96 19.49
N ASN A 106 -13.10 14.28 19.60
CA ASN A 106 -14.06 15.07 20.35
C ASN A 106 -15.38 14.97 19.57
N GLY A 107 -16.21 13.98 19.91
CA GLY A 107 -17.63 14.05 19.56
C GLY A 107 -18.26 15.23 20.29
N PRO A 108 -19.09 16.06 19.63
CA PRO A 108 -19.97 16.96 20.36
C PRO A 108 -20.99 16.12 21.14
N GLY A 109 -21.40 16.63 22.31
CA GLY A 109 -22.26 15.94 23.27
C GLY A 109 -23.69 15.71 22.83
#